data_AF-A0A7L4ENM0-F1
#
_entry.id   AF-A0A7L4ENM0-F1
#
_cell.length_a   1.000
_cell.length_b   1.000
_cell.length_c   1.000
_cell.angle_alpha   90.00
_cell.angle_beta   90.00
_cell.angle_gamma   90.00
#
_symmetry.space_group_name_H-M   'P 1'
#
loop_
_entity.id
_entity.type
_entity.pdbx_description
1 polymer ?
#
loop_
_entity_poly.entity_id
_entity_poly.type
_entity_poly.pdbx_seq_one_letter_code
_entity_poly.pdbx_strand_id
1 'polypeptide(L)'
;GHTPLHCAVLAHNTLLRDQGSQALTEEQHRELQQQSRELESCIHLLVQTGASIYSRDVKSNKTVLHYTVQDGNISLLRYFLELNAFKSKDFVNNKAHGNTALHMAAALPGDKNQKEIIQLLLEHGADPSIRNLDNDQPIHMAPPG
;
A
#
# COMPACT_ATOMS: atom_id res chain seq x y z
N GLY A 1 0.21 16.09 8.78
CA GLY A 1 -0.44 16.25 7.49
C GLY A 1 0.14 15.24 6.52
N HIS A 2 -0.57 14.98 5.44
CA HIS A 2 -0.05 14.20 4.33
C HIS A 2 1.08 14.94 3.62
N THR A 3 2.07 14.19 3.14
CA THR A 3 3.06 14.73 2.20
C THR A 3 2.48 14.70 0.78
N PRO A 4 3.07 15.42 -0.20
CA PRO A 4 2.61 15.32 -1.59
C PRO A 4 2.56 13.87 -2.10
N LEU A 5 3.52 13.05 -1.70
CA LEU A 5 3.55 11.63 -2.06
C LEU A 5 2.38 10.85 -1.44
N HIS A 6 2.03 11.11 -0.18
CA HIS A 6 0.84 10.49 0.44
C HIS A 6 -0.43 10.87 -0.33
N CYS A 7 -0.61 12.14 -0.69
CA CYS A 7 -1.77 12.60 -1.45
C CYS A 7 -1.86 11.90 -2.82
N ALA A 8 -0.75 11.79 -3.54
CA ALA A 8 -0.71 11.13 -4.85
C ALA A 8 -1.06 9.63 -4.76
N VAL A 9 -0.52 8.91 -3.77
CA VAL A 9 -0.85 7.50 -3.52
C VAL A 9 -2.32 7.32 -3.16
N LEU A 10 -2.87 8.17 -2.29
CA LEU A 10 -4.29 8.12 -1.91
C LEU A 10 -5.21 8.41 -3.10
N ALA A 11 -4.85 9.37 -3.96
CA ALA A 11 -5.59 9.66 -5.18
C ALA A 11 -5.58 8.46 -6.14
N HIS A 12 -4.40 7.84 -6.35
CA HIS A 12 -4.29 6.65 -7.20
C HIS A 12 -5.10 5.48 -6.66
N ASN A 13 -5.05 5.23 -5.36
CA ASN A 13 -5.87 4.19 -4.72
C ASN A 13 -7.37 4.45 -4.87
N THR A 14 -7.78 5.72 -4.85
CA THR A 14 -9.19 6.10 -5.06
C THR A 14 -9.66 5.74 -6.47
N LEU A 15 -8.88 6.08 -7.50
CA LEU A 15 -9.19 5.67 -8.87
C LEU A 15 -9.28 4.15 -9.04
N LEU A 16 -8.39 3.38 -8.38
CA LEU A 16 -8.41 1.93 -8.46
C LEU A 16 -9.72 1.33 -7.91
N ARG A 17 -10.26 1.90 -6.82
CA ARG A 17 -11.56 1.47 -6.26
C ARG A 17 -12.72 1.84 -7.17
N ASP A 18 -12.66 3.00 -7.80
CA ASP A 18 -13.71 3.46 -8.72
C ASP A 18 -13.78 2.59 -9.99
N GLN A 19 -12.64 2.09 -10.47
CA GLN A 19 -12.58 1.12 -11.57
C GLN A 19 -13.23 -0.24 -11.24
N GLY A 20 -13.14 -0.69 -9.98
CA GLY A 20 -13.64 -2.00 -9.56
C GLY A 20 -15.13 -2.05 -9.20
N SER A 21 -15.80 -0.90 -9.04
CA SER A 21 -17.12 -0.81 -8.41
C SER A 21 -18.28 -0.45 -9.35
N GLN A 22 -18.04 -0.17 -10.63
CA GLN A 22 -19.09 0.34 -11.53
C GLN A 22 -19.13 -0.31 -12.92
N ALA A 23 -20.33 -0.38 -13.50
CA ALA A 23 -20.56 -0.62 -14.93
C ALA A 23 -20.21 0.67 -15.70
N LEU A 24 -18.92 0.92 -15.90
CA LEU A 24 -18.39 2.10 -16.59
C LEU A 24 -18.60 1.97 -18.11
N THR A 25 -18.84 3.10 -18.77
CA THR A 25 -18.78 3.15 -20.24
C THR A 25 -17.33 2.98 -20.71
N GLU A 26 -17.12 2.61 -21.97
CA GLU A 26 -15.76 2.53 -22.55
C GLU A 26 -15.00 3.85 -22.45
N GLU A 27 -15.70 4.98 -22.58
CA GLU A 27 -15.13 6.33 -22.46
C GLU A 27 -14.64 6.61 -21.04
N GLN A 28 -15.49 6.37 -20.03
CA GLN A 28 -15.11 6.51 -18.62
C GLN A 28 -13.94 5.59 -18.25
N HIS A 29 -13.91 4.38 -18.79
CA HIS A 29 -12.79 3.46 -18.56
C HIS A 29 -11.47 4.01 -19.15
N ARG A 30 -11.50 4.57 -20.36
CA ARG A 30 -10.32 5.19 -20.98
C ARG A 30 -9.84 6.40 -20.19
N GLU A 31 -10.75 7.25 -19.71
CA GLU A 31 -10.42 8.41 -18.89
C GLU A 31 -9.78 8.00 -17.56
N LEU A 32 -10.39 7.07 -16.82
CA LEU A 32 -9.84 6.58 -15.55
C LEU A 32 -8.47 5.91 -15.74
N GLN A 33 -8.28 5.17 -16.84
CA GLN A 33 -6.98 4.58 -17.15
C GLN A 33 -5.93 5.65 -17.45
N GLN A 34 -6.30 6.72 -18.15
CA GLN A 34 -5.40 7.84 -18.42
C GLN A 34 -5.02 8.57 -17.12
N GLN A 35 -5.99 8.87 -16.26
CA GLN A 35 -5.75 9.48 -14.95
C GLN A 35 -4.86 8.61 -14.05
N SER A 36 -5.05 7.29 -14.08
CA SER A 36 -4.20 6.34 -13.36
C SER A 36 -2.74 6.47 -13.80
N ARG A 37 -2.48 6.46 -15.12
CA ARG A 37 -1.12 6.62 -15.67
C ARG A 37 -0.48 7.96 -15.31
N GLU A 38 -1.26 9.03 -15.30
CA GLU A 38 -0.80 10.36 -14.91
C GLU A 38 -0.42 10.41 -13.42
N LEU A 39 -1.22 9.79 -12.56
CA LEU A 39 -0.91 9.69 -11.13
C LEU A 39 0.30 8.80 -10.86
N GLU A 40 0.47 7.68 -11.56
CA GLU A 40 1.69 6.88 -11.50
C GLU A 40 2.92 7.72 -11.88
N SER A 41 2.83 8.46 -12.99
CA SER A 41 3.89 9.36 -13.45
C SER A 41 4.21 10.45 -12.40
N CYS A 42 3.18 11.03 -11.78
CA CYS A 42 3.35 11.99 -10.69
C CYS A 42 4.04 11.37 -9.47
N ILE A 43 3.67 10.15 -9.08
CA ILE A 43 4.31 9.41 -7.98
C ILE A 43 5.79 9.17 -8.29
N HIS A 44 6.11 8.70 -9.50
CA HIS A 44 7.49 8.50 -9.94
C HIS A 44 8.31 9.80 -9.89
N LEU A 45 7.76 10.90 -10.42
CA LEU A 45 8.42 12.20 -10.42
C LEU A 45 8.67 12.71 -9.00
N LEU A 46 7.69 12.57 -8.10
CA LEU A 46 7.85 12.96 -6.70
C LEU A 46 8.99 12.19 -6.03
N VAL A 47 9.07 10.87 -6.23
CA VAL A 47 10.17 10.06 -5.69
C VAL A 47 11.51 10.47 -6.29
N GLN A 48 11.58 10.66 -7.62
CA GLN A 48 12.82 11.07 -8.32
C GLN A 48 13.31 12.45 -7.88
N THR A 49 12.41 13.35 -7.53
CA THR A 49 12.73 14.69 -7.00
C THR A 49 13.02 14.71 -5.50
N GLY A 50 13.07 13.54 -4.86
CA GLY A 50 13.53 13.38 -3.47
C GLY A 50 12.42 13.23 -2.43
N ALA A 51 11.17 13.02 -2.83
CA ALA A 51 10.12 12.69 -1.87
C ALA A 51 10.45 11.38 -1.13
N SER A 52 10.50 11.44 0.19
CA SER A 52 10.82 10.28 1.01
C SER A 52 9.64 9.33 1.14
N ILE A 53 9.82 8.08 0.66
CA ILE A 53 8.86 6.98 0.85
C ILE A 53 8.73 6.55 2.32
N TYR A 54 9.69 6.93 3.17
CA TYR A 54 9.72 6.60 4.61
C TYR A 54 8.88 7.55 5.48
N SER A 55 8.40 8.65 4.89
CA SER A 55 7.59 9.63 5.60
C SER A 55 6.35 8.98 6.20
N ARG A 56 5.96 9.44 7.39
CA ARG A 56 4.74 8.99 8.07
C ARG A 56 3.71 10.11 8.06
N ASP A 57 2.47 9.78 7.78
CA ASP A 57 1.36 10.67 8.06
C ASP A 57 1.30 10.97 9.56
N VAL A 58 1.21 12.26 9.90
CA VAL A 58 1.16 12.73 11.29
C VAL A 58 -0.05 12.19 12.05
N LYS A 59 -1.21 11.99 11.38
CA LYS A 59 -2.43 11.55 12.07
C LYS A 59 -2.44 10.05 12.29
N SER A 60 -2.19 9.28 11.24
CA SER A 60 -2.33 7.82 11.26
C SER A 60 -1.03 7.05 11.50
N ASN A 61 0.11 7.73 11.48
CA ASN A 61 1.45 7.15 11.47
C ASN A 61 1.70 6.18 10.28
N LYS A 62 0.84 6.20 9.26
CA LYS A 62 0.97 5.37 8.05
C LYS A 62 2.02 5.92 7.11
N THR A 63 2.77 5.01 6.49
CA THR A 63 3.62 5.29 5.33
C THR A 63 2.84 5.02 4.04
N VAL A 64 3.43 5.36 2.90
CA VAL A 64 2.87 4.99 1.57
C VAL A 64 2.63 3.48 1.46
N LEU A 65 3.50 2.65 2.04
CA LEU A 65 3.36 1.19 2.04
C LEU A 65 2.09 0.70 2.74
N HIS A 66 1.72 1.34 3.85
CA HIS A 66 0.49 1.01 4.57
C HIS A 66 -0.74 1.35 3.73
N TYR A 67 -0.74 2.50 3.06
CA TYR A 67 -1.86 2.91 2.19
C TYR A 67 -1.98 2.02 0.95
N THR A 68 -0.87 1.63 0.30
CA THR A 68 -0.92 0.72 -0.84
C THR A 68 -1.47 -0.64 -0.46
N VAL A 69 -1.09 -1.17 0.71
CA VAL A 69 -1.63 -2.45 1.20
C VAL A 69 -3.11 -2.33 1.56
N GLN A 70 -3.51 -1.26 2.26
CA GLN A 70 -4.90 -1.06 2.67
C GLN A 70 -5.89 -1.11 1.51
N ASP A 71 -5.51 -0.55 0.37
CA ASP A 71 -6.35 -0.47 -0.82
C ASP A 71 -6.04 -1.57 -1.85
N GLY A 72 -5.19 -2.54 -1.48
CA GLY A 72 -4.86 -3.66 -2.36
C GLY A 72 -4.10 -3.27 -3.64
N ASN A 73 -3.42 -2.13 -3.64
CA ASN A 73 -2.72 -1.60 -4.82
C ASN A 73 -1.35 -2.28 -5.01
N ILE A 74 -1.38 -3.42 -5.69
CA ILE A 74 -0.21 -4.28 -5.93
C ILE A 74 0.85 -3.55 -6.78
N SER A 75 0.45 -2.78 -7.79
CA SER A 75 1.39 -2.06 -8.67
C SER A 75 2.26 -1.09 -7.89
N LEU A 76 1.65 -0.22 -7.06
CA LEU A 76 2.42 0.69 -6.22
C LEU A 76 3.15 -0.01 -5.08
N LEU A 77 2.59 -1.11 -4.56
CA LEU A 77 3.28 -1.94 -3.57
C LEU A 77 4.61 -2.46 -4.11
N ARG A 78 4.62 -3.08 -5.30
CA ARG A 78 5.84 -3.56 -5.98
C ARG A 78 6.82 -2.43 -6.16
N TYR A 79 6.37 -1.30 -6.71
CA TYR A 79 7.23 -0.14 -6.93
C TYR A 79 7.94 0.35 -5.64
N PHE A 80 7.19 0.54 -4.55
CA PHE A 80 7.80 1.02 -3.29
C PHE A 80 8.69 -0.03 -2.62
N LEU A 81 8.38 -1.32 -2.75
CA LEU A 81 9.22 -2.39 -2.25
C LEU A 81 10.53 -2.52 -3.04
N GLU A 82 10.49 -2.36 -4.37
CA GLU A 82 11.68 -2.34 -5.24
C GLU A 82 12.60 -1.17 -4.91
N LEU A 83 12.04 0.03 -4.70
CA LEU A 83 12.82 1.19 -4.23
C LEU A 83 13.49 0.96 -2.87
N ASN A 84 12.94 0.06 -2.05
CA ASN A 84 13.48 -0.32 -0.75
C ASN A 84 14.34 -1.62 -0.79
N ALA A 85 14.51 -2.28 -1.94
CA ALA A 85 15.06 -3.63 -2.03
C ALA A 85 16.45 -3.80 -1.37
N PHE A 86 17.25 -2.74 -1.32
CA PHE A 86 18.60 -2.75 -0.74
C PHE A 86 18.74 -1.94 0.55
N LYS A 87 17.61 -1.59 1.18
CA LYS A 87 17.57 -0.68 2.33
C LYS A 87 17.02 -1.38 3.58
N SER A 88 16.67 -0.59 4.60
CA SER A 88 16.29 -1.10 5.91
C SER A 88 14.99 -1.90 5.88
N LYS A 89 14.98 -3.02 6.63
CA LYS A 89 13.76 -3.79 6.97
C LYS A 89 12.77 -2.97 7.81
N ASP A 90 13.24 -1.88 8.44
CA ASP A 90 12.40 -1.00 9.26
C ASP A 90 11.25 -0.39 8.47
N PHE A 91 11.42 -0.20 7.16
CA PHE A 91 10.35 0.35 6.32
C PHE A 91 9.17 -0.61 6.18
N VAL A 92 9.45 -1.87 5.86
CA VAL A 92 8.43 -2.92 5.68
C VAL A 92 7.81 -3.31 7.02
N ASN A 93 8.59 -3.24 8.10
CA ASN A 93 8.18 -3.60 9.46
C ASN A 93 7.72 -2.41 10.32
N ASN A 94 7.57 -1.23 9.73
CA ASN A 94 7.08 -0.04 10.43
C ASN A 94 5.65 -0.29 10.94
N LYS A 95 5.33 0.24 12.12
CA LYS A 95 4.00 0.12 12.73
C LYS A 95 3.20 1.41 12.58
N ALA A 96 2.01 1.33 11.98
CA ALA A 96 0.98 2.35 12.03
C ALA A 96 -0.13 1.93 13.01
N HIS A 97 -0.32 2.69 14.09
CA HIS A 97 -1.20 2.30 15.20
C HIS A 97 -0.98 0.86 15.68
N GLY A 98 0.28 0.45 15.82
CA GLY A 98 0.63 -0.91 16.22
C GLY A 98 0.71 -1.93 15.08
N ASN A 99 0.00 -1.73 13.99
CA ASN A 99 -0.08 -2.69 12.90
C ASN A 99 1.02 -2.43 11.86
N THR A 100 1.71 -3.50 11.44
CA THR A 100 2.58 -3.44 10.26
C THR A 100 1.77 -3.55 8.98
N ALA A 101 2.40 -3.27 7.83
CA ALA A 101 1.80 -3.56 6.53
C ALA A 101 1.33 -5.03 6.41
N LEU A 102 2.07 -5.98 6.99
CA LEU A 102 1.69 -7.39 6.97
C LEU A 102 0.43 -7.70 7.81
N HIS A 103 0.23 -7.03 8.95
CA HIS A 103 -1.03 -7.13 9.70
C HIS A 103 -2.21 -6.65 8.86
N MET A 104 -2.05 -5.49 8.19
CA MET A 104 -3.10 -4.94 7.34
C MET A 104 -3.41 -5.86 6.16
N ALA A 105 -2.40 -6.45 5.53
CA ALA A 105 -2.55 -7.41 4.44
C ALA A 105 -3.35 -8.64 4.86
N ALA A 106 -3.06 -9.21 6.03
CA ALA A 106 -3.78 -10.36 6.56
C ALA A 106 -5.25 -10.07 6.88
N ALA A 107 -5.60 -8.82 7.21
CA ALA A 107 -6.98 -8.38 7.44
C ALA A 107 -7.78 -8.06 6.15
N LEU A 108 -7.15 -8.08 4.97
CA LEU A 108 -7.85 -7.83 3.70
C LEU A 108 -8.90 -8.92 3.42
N PRO A 109 -9.96 -8.62 2.65
CA PRO A 109 -10.87 -9.65 2.15
C PRO A 109 -10.08 -10.68 1.35
N GLY A 110 -10.44 -11.97 1.51
CA GLY A 110 -9.72 -13.15 1.01
C GLY A 110 -9.69 -13.35 -0.51
N ASP A 111 -9.49 -12.27 -1.26
CA ASP A 111 -9.40 -12.26 -2.72
C ASP A 111 -7.96 -12.54 -3.18
N LYS A 112 -7.79 -12.74 -4.50
CA LYS A 112 -6.49 -13.01 -5.13
C LYS A 112 -5.41 -11.99 -4.74
N ASN A 113 -5.80 -10.73 -4.53
CA ASN A 113 -4.86 -9.66 -4.20
C ASN A 113 -4.23 -9.83 -2.81
N GLN A 114 -4.95 -10.41 -1.83
CA GLN A 114 -4.41 -10.60 -0.48
C GLN A 114 -3.17 -11.50 -0.50
N LYS A 115 -3.27 -12.67 -1.16
CA LYS A 115 -2.17 -13.63 -1.21
C LYS A 115 -0.92 -13.02 -1.85
N GLU A 116 -1.08 -12.29 -2.94
CA GLU A 116 0.02 -11.65 -3.65
C GLU A 116 0.68 -10.55 -2.80
N ILE A 117 -0.12 -9.73 -2.11
CA ILE A 117 0.39 -8.70 -1.19
C ILE A 117 1.19 -9.31 -0.04
N ILE A 118 0.65 -10.37 0.60
CA ILE A 118 1.35 -11.07 1.68
C ILE A 118 2.68 -11.63 1.18
N GLN A 119 2.67 -12.29 0.02
CA GLN A 119 3.87 -12.85 -0.59
C GLN A 119 4.93 -11.76 -0.85
N LEU A 120 4.53 -10.65 -1.48
CA LEU A 120 5.43 -9.52 -1.75
C LEU A 120 6.06 -8.94 -0.48
N LEU A 121 5.25 -8.74 0.57
CA LEU A 121 5.75 -8.23 1.84
C LEU A 121 6.77 -9.18 2.46
N LEU A 122 6.49 -10.49 2.48
CA LEU A 122 7.39 -11.51 3.03
C LEU A 122 8.70 -11.62 2.23
N GLU A 123 8.63 -11.60 0.90
CA GLU A 123 9.80 -11.61 0.02
C GLU A 123 10.72 -10.40 0.26
N HIS A 124 10.13 -9.25 0.65
CA HIS A 124 10.87 -8.04 1.00
C HIS A 124 11.16 -7.89 2.50
N GLY A 125 11.06 -8.98 3.27
CA GLY A 125 11.54 -9.05 4.64
C GLY A 125 10.57 -8.54 5.71
N ALA A 126 9.26 -8.55 5.42
CA ALA A 126 8.25 -8.42 6.46
C ALA A 126 8.39 -9.57 7.47
N ASP A 127 8.37 -9.23 8.76
CA ASP A 127 8.50 -10.18 9.86
C ASP A 127 7.10 -10.61 10.35
N PRO A 128 6.70 -11.88 10.14
CA PRO A 128 5.40 -12.39 10.56
C PRO A 128 5.29 -12.62 12.07
N SER A 129 6.38 -12.45 12.84
CA SER A 129 6.38 -12.60 14.30
C SER A 129 6.10 -11.30 15.07
N ILE A 130 6.12 -10.15 14.38
CA ILE A 130 5.86 -8.85 15.01
C ILE A 130 4.46 -8.84 15.59
N ARG A 131 4.36 -8.40 16.85
CA ARG A 131 3.08 -8.21 17.51
C ARG A 131 2.59 -6.77 17.43
N ASN A 132 1.30 -6.57 17.17
CA ASN A 132 0.65 -5.27 17.23
C ASN A 132 0.35 -4.84 18.69
N LEU A 133 -0.43 -3.77 18.87
CA LEU A 133 -0.79 -3.27 20.21
C LEU A 133 -1.73 -4.22 20.98
N ASP A 134 -2.49 -5.04 20.27
CA ASP A 134 -3.38 -6.06 20.83
C ASP A 134 -2.64 -7.39 21.09
N ASN A 135 -1.31 -7.38 20.97
CA ASN A 135 -0.43 -8.54 21.10
C ASN A 135 -0.67 -9.61 20.00
N ASP A 136 -1.32 -9.24 18.90
CA ASP A 136 -1.59 -10.13 17.78
C ASP A 136 -0.45 -10.15 16.76
N GLN A 137 -0.21 -11.32 16.19
CA GLN A 137 0.64 -11.48 15.01
C GLN A 137 -0.23 -11.29 13.75
N PRO A 138 0.37 -11.00 12.57
CA PRO A 138 -0.39 -10.86 11.33
C PRO A 138 -1.35 -12.01 11.04
N ILE A 139 -0.97 -13.25 11.34
CA ILE A 139 -1.84 -14.42 11.12
C ILE A 139 -3.15 -14.36 11.93
N HIS A 140 -3.17 -13.71 13.09
CA HIS A 140 -4.39 -13.56 13.89
C HIS A 140 -5.37 -12.54 13.29
N MET A 141 -4.92 -11.71 12.35
CA MET A 141 -5.77 -10.75 11.64
C MET A 141 -6.58 -11.40 10.50
N ALA A 142 -6.23 -12.62 10.11
CA ALA A 142 -6.92 -13.32 9.03
C ALA A 142 -8.37 -13.66 9.42
N PRO A 143 -9.35 -13.47 8.52
CA PRO A 143 -10.72 -13.91 8.79
C PRO A 143 -10.76 -15.44 9.01
N PRO A 144 -11.75 -15.95 9.75
CA PRO A 144 -11.99 -17.38 9.85
C PRO A 144 -12.21 -17.96 8.43
N GLY A 145 -11.53 -19.07 8.13
CA GLY A 145 -11.65 -19.78 6.86
C GLY A 145 -12.96 -20.53 6.69
#